data_AF-A0A1Q9NL84-F1
#
_entry.id   AF-A0A1Q9NL84-F1
#
_cell.length_a   1.000
_cell.length_b   1.000
_cell.length_c   1.000
_cell.angle_alpha   90.00
_cell.angle_beta   90.00
_cell.angle_gamma   90.00
#
_symmetry.space_group_name_H-M   'P 1'
#
loop_
_entity.id
_entity.type
_entity.pdbx_description
1 polymer ?
#
loop_
_entity_poly.entity_id
_entity_poly.type
_entity_poly.pdbx_seq_one_letter_code
_entity_poly.pdbx_strand_id
1 'polypeptide(L)'
;MKPKNVPILSNKGLFEIQNALRIKKDSILNISLDLNLSISSIQILHSSNQFILPSGEIIDFPKKYKDKTKICYAIENNQIFPLKFFNDRMKFFYKLVPTSNRPILTVSATPFHKKPFLDFIETMSLKGKVLDGGTGLGYSAIIASKTADKVITVEWDSNILLMGTYNPYSAELFNNDIIELIEDDITEYISSCENKIFDFIIQDGGMPKSSGTFFSYSHATELFRVLKPKGRLFFYLPQHGKTKGRDFGAEQIERLKNSGFRLLERDIDGSFAVLMK
;
A
#
# COMPACT_ATOMS: atom_id res chain seq x y z
N MET A 1 -1.31 11.69 -10.57
CA MET A 1 -2.09 11.91 -9.32
C MET A 1 -1.28 12.72 -8.31
N LYS A 2 -1.90 13.36 -7.31
CA LYS A 2 -1.21 14.08 -6.22
C LYS A 2 -1.82 13.70 -4.86
N PRO A 3 -1.08 13.79 -3.74
CA PRO A 3 -1.64 13.59 -2.42
C PRO A 3 -2.73 14.63 -2.13
N LYS A 4 -3.83 14.21 -1.52
CA LYS A 4 -4.95 15.09 -1.18
C LYS A 4 -4.65 16.02 0.00
N ASN A 5 -3.73 15.63 0.88
CA ASN A 5 -3.33 16.40 2.06
C ASN A 5 -4.51 16.86 2.93
N VAL A 6 -5.52 16.01 3.06
CA VAL A 6 -6.69 16.24 3.93
C VAL A 6 -6.51 15.51 5.26
N PRO A 7 -7.11 15.99 6.37
CA PRO A 7 -7.10 15.28 7.64
C PRO A 7 -7.68 13.87 7.51
N ILE A 8 -6.97 12.87 8.02
CA ILE A 8 -7.39 11.47 8.06
C ILE A 8 -7.46 10.95 9.49
N LEU A 9 -8.64 10.48 9.87
CA LEU A 9 -8.91 9.86 11.16
C LEU A 9 -8.92 8.34 11.06
N SER A 10 -8.40 7.67 12.08
CA SER A 10 -8.71 6.26 12.32
C SER A 10 -10.09 6.11 12.97
N ASN A 11 -10.66 4.91 12.95
CA ASN A 11 -11.87 4.60 13.71
C ASN A 11 -11.68 4.87 15.22
N LYS A 12 -10.46 4.69 15.75
CA LYS A 12 -10.13 5.05 17.13
C LYS A 12 -10.22 6.56 17.36
N GLY A 13 -9.67 7.37 16.45
CA GLY A 13 -9.75 8.83 16.54
C GLY A 13 -11.19 9.34 16.52
N LEU A 14 -12.05 8.79 15.65
CA LEU A 14 -13.48 9.12 15.66
C LEU A 14 -14.20 8.70 16.95
N PHE A 15 -13.82 7.56 17.53
CA PHE A 15 -14.37 7.12 18.80
C PHE A 15 -13.97 8.05 19.96
N GLU A 16 -12.73 8.53 19.97
CA GLU A 16 -12.25 9.52 20.96
C GLU A 16 -13.01 10.84 20.83
N ILE A 17 -13.24 11.33 19.61
CA ILE A 17 -14.07 12.52 19.36
C ILE A 17 -15.50 12.31 19.87
N GLN A 18 -16.11 11.15 19.57
CA GLN A 18 -17.46 10.83 20.04
C GLN A 18 -17.56 10.84 21.56
N ASN A 19 -16.56 10.29 22.25
CA ASN A 19 -16.53 10.27 23.71
C ASN A 19 -16.37 11.67 24.28
N ALA A 20 -15.49 12.50 23.70
CA ALA A 20 -15.32 13.88 24.12
C ALA A 20 -16.62 14.69 23.96
N LEU A 21 -17.33 14.52 22.85
CA LEU A 21 -18.65 15.14 22.64
C LEU A 21 -19.69 14.68 23.67
N ARG A 22 -19.63 13.43 24.13
CA ARG A 22 -20.57 12.90 25.14
C ARG A 22 -20.35 13.43 26.56
N ILE A 23 -19.17 13.94 26.88
CA ILE A 23 -18.83 14.49 28.21
C ILE A 23 -19.61 15.78 28.51
N LYS A 24 -20.34 16.31 27.53
CA LYS A 24 -21.19 17.50 27.66
C LYS A 24 -20.46 18.78 28.05
N LYS A 25 -19.19 18.89 27.65
CA LYS A 25 -18.32 20.03 27.95
C LYS A 25 -17.40 20.32 26.78
N ASP A 26 -17.28 21.60 26.44
CA ASP A 26 -16.28 22.05 25.47
C ASP A 26 -14.87 21.77 26.02
N SER A 27 -14.01 21.23 25.17
CA SER A 27 -12.71 20.73 25.60
C SER A 27 -11.71 20.74 24.43
N ILE A 28 -10.44 20.58 24.76
CA ILE A 28 -9.40 20.32 23.76
C ILE A 28 -9.11 18.82 23.78
N LEU A 29 -9.10 18.20 22.61
CA LEU A 29 -8.76 16.79 22.43
C LEU A 29 -7.50 16.69 21.55
N ASN A 30 -6.51 15.93 22.01
CA ASN A 30 -5.30 15.64 21.25
C ASN A 30 -5.47 14.31 20.51
N ILE A 31 -5.49 14.35 19.18
CA ILE A 31 -5.66 13.19 18.30
C ILE A 31 -4.72 13.28 17.11
N SER A 32 -4.50 12.16 16.44
CA SER A 32 -3.86 12.19 15.12
C SER A 32 -4.88 12.48 14.02
N LEU A 33 -4.49 13.37 13.10
CA LEU A 33 -5.21 13.71 11.86
C LEU A 33 -4.47 13.19 10.62
N ASP A 34 -3.51 12.29 10.80
CA ASP A 34 -2.60 11.80 9.76
C ASP A 34 -2.17 10.34 10.00
N LEU A 35 -3.03 9.56 10.67
CA LEU A 35 -2.83 8.14 10.94
C LEU A 35 -1.55 7.82 11.76
N ASN A 36 -1.32 8.61 12.81
CA ASN A 36 -0.24 8.55 13.80
C ASN A 36 1.13 9.05 13.32
N LEU A 37 1.19 9.86 12.26
CA LEU A 37 2.45 10.56 11.93
C LEU A 37 2.69 11.74 12.90
N SER A 38 1.64 12.41 13.35
CA SER A 38 1.69 13.48 14.35
C SER A 38 0.44 13.50 15.24
N ILE A 39 0.51 14.31 16.29
CA ILE A 39 -0.63 14.63 17.16
C ILE A 39 -1.00 16.10 16.95
N SER A 40 -2.30 16.35 16.83
CA SER A 40 -2.91 17.67 16.68
C SER A 40 -3.94 17.90 17.78
N SER A 41 -4.11 19.16 18.18
CA SER A 41 -5.17 19.58 19.10
C SER A 41 -6.39 20.03 18.32
N ILE A 42 -7.55 19.44 18.61
CA ILE A 42 -8.85 19.90 18.09
C ILE A 42 -9.69 20.49 19.23
N GLN A 43 -10.57 21.42 18.91
CA GLN A 43 -11.53 21.96 19.89
C GLN A 43 -12.87 21.24 19.74
N ILE A 44 -13.41 20.76 20.84
CA ILE A 44 -14.71 20.08 20.89
C ILE A 44 -15.78 21.12 21.22
N LEU A 45 -16.79 21.22 20.37
CA LEU A 45 -17.99 22.04 20.57
C LEU A 45 -19.16 21.10 20.89
N HIS A 46 -19.38 20.84 22.18
CA HIS A 46 -20.37 19.86 22.60
C HIS A 46 -21.79 20.29 22.22
N SER A 47 -22.15 21.56 22.50
CA SER A 47 -23.52 22.05 22.36
C SER A 47 -24.06 21.95 20.93
N SER A 48 -23.18 22.03 19.92
CA SER A 48 -23.51 21.90 18.50
C SER A 48 -23.15 20.53 17.91
N ASN A 49 -22.59 19.60 18.70
CA ASN A 49 -22.10 18.30 18.26
C ASN A 49 -21.05 18.43 17.10
N GLN A 50 -20.12 19.35 17.28
CA GLN A 50 -19.09 19.73 16.29
C GLN A 50 -17.69 19.69 16.89
N PHE A 51 -16.68 19.76 16.04
CA PHE A 51 -15.30 20.03 16.46
C PHE A 51 -14.59 20.95 15.46
N ILE A 52 -13.59 21.68 15.94
CA ILE A 52 -12.78 22.60 15.14
C ILE A 52 -11.40 21.97 14.91
N LEU A 53 -11.01 21.89 13.65
CA LEU A 53 -9.68 21.45 13.23
C LEU A 53 -8.60 22.51 13.55
N PRO A 54 -7.31 22.16 13.56
CA PRO A 54 -6.22 23.14 13.69
C PRO A 54 -6.26 24.22 12.60
N SER A 55 -6.82 23.92 11.43
CA SER A 55 -7.05 24.86 10.33
C SER A 55 -8.15 25.89 10.60
N GLY A 56 -8.94 25.73 11.67
CA GLY A 56 -10.11 26.57 11.97
C GLY A 56 -11.42 26.09 11.34
N GLU A 57 -11.38 25.06 10.50
CA GLU A 57 -12.57 24.45 9.90
C GLU A 57 -13.44 23.77 10.96
N ILE A 58 -14.76 23.99 10.88
CA ILE A 58 -15.76 23.42 11.79
C ILE A 58 -16.38 22.20 11.14
N ILE A 59 -16.35 21.07 11.83
CA ILE A 59 -16.79 19.78 11.33
C ILE A 59 -17.98 19.28 12.15
N ASP A 60 -19.07 18.93 11.47
CA ASP A 60 -20.22 18.27 12.06
C ASP A 60 -19.91 16.79 12.36
N PHE A 61 -20.05 16.38 13.62
CA PHE A 61 -19.91 14.97 13.96
C PHE A 61 -21.18 14.19 13.57
N PRO A 62 -21.08 13.04 12.88
CA PRO A 62 -22.25 12.30 12.42
C PRO A 62 -23.11 11.80 13.60
N LYS A 63 -24.42 12.08 13.54
CA LYS A 63 -25.41 11.62 14.54
C LYS A 63 -25.42 10.09 14.73
N LYS A 64 -25.05 9.34 13.69
CA LYS A 64 -24.95 7.87 13.69
C LYS A 64 -23.51 7.45 13.36
N TYR A 65 -22.67 7.31 14.39
CA TYR A 65 -21.39 6.59 14.29
C TYR A 65 -21.53 5.22 14.96
N LYS A 66 -21.20 4.15 14.22
CA LYS A 66 -21.09 2.80 14.76
C LYS A 66 -19.61 2.43 14.83
N ASP A 67 -19.11 2.23 16.03
CA ASP A 67 -17.74 1.77 16.31
C ASP A 67 -17.55 0.28 15.94
N LYS A 68 -17.73 -0.08 14.66
CA LYS A 68 -17.65 -1.49 14.23
C LYS A 68 -16.89 -1.71 12.93
N THR A 69 -16.02 -0.80 12.51
CA THR A 69 -15.24 -1.01 11.29
C THR A 69 -13.81 -0.49 11.43
N LYS A 70 -12.82 -1.36 11.23
CA LYS A 70 -11.40 -0.99 11.06
C LYS A 70 -11.24 -0.24 9.74
N ILE A 71 -11.54 1.06 9.73
CA ILE A 71 -11.60 1.91 8.53
C ILE A 71 -11.00 3.29 8.85
N CYS A 72 -10.29 3.87 7.89
CA CYS A 72 -9.85 5.26 7.93
C CYS A 72 -10.93 6.19 7.36
N TYR A 73 -10.99 7.43 7.82
CA TYR A 73 -11.97 8.42 7.42
C TYR A 73 -11.24 9.69 7.00
N ALA A 74 -11.57 10.23 5.82
CA ALA A 74 -11.08 11.53 5.39
C ALA A 74 -12.05 12.63 5.81
N ILE A 75 -11.51 13.82 6.09
CA ILE A 75 -12.29 15.04 6.27
C ILE A 75 -12.08 15.91 5.02
N GLU A 76 -13.10 16.05 4.19
CA GLU A 76 -13.04 16.81 2.94
C GLU A 76 -14.32 17.66 2.86
N ASN A 77 -14.23 18.92 2.43
CA ASN A 77 -15.38 19.84 2.37
C ASN A 77 -16.20 19.89 3.67
N ASN A 78 -15.53 19.97 4.81
CA ASN A 78 -16.11 19.96 6.16
C ASN A 78 -16.95 18.72 6.51
N GLN A 79 -16.77 17.61 5.78
CA GLN A 79 -17.53 16.37 5.96
C GLN A 79 -16.59 15.17 6.18
N ILE A 80 -17.03 14.23 7.02
CA ILE A 80 -16.29 13.01 7.34
C ILE A 80 -16.78 11.89 6.44
N PHE A 81 -15.89 11.34 5.61
CA PHE A 81 -16.20 10.24 4.70
C PHE A 81 -15.37 8.99 5.01
N PRO A 82 -15.96 7.80 5.04
CA PRO A 82 -15.20 6.57 5.18
C PRO A 82 -14.40 6.30 3.90
N LEU A 83 -13.11 5.99 4.05
CA LEU A 83 -12.23 5.59 2.94
C LEU A 83 -12.47 4.12 2.57
N LYS A 84 -13.64 3.89 1.97
CA LYS A 84 -14.08 2.60 1.44
C LYS A 84 -15.04 2.82 0.28
N PHE A 85 -14.96 1.99 -0.75
CA PHE A 85 -15.93 2.00 -1.84
C PHE A 85 -15.94 0.67 -2.59
N PHE A 86 -17.04 0.39 -3.28
CA PHE A 86 -17.14 -0.71 -4.23
C PHE A 86 -17.03 -0.15 -5.64
N ASN A 87 -16.22 -0.78 -6.49
CA ASN A 87 -16.17 -0.46 -7.92
C ASN A 87 -17.00 -1.50 -8.68
N ASP A 88 -18.11 -1.08 -9.28
CA ASP A 88 -19.05 -1.98 -9.96
C ASP A 88 -18.47 -2.66 -11.20
N ARG A 89 -17.51 -2.03 -11.89
CA ARG A 89 -16.87 -2.60 -13.08
C ARG A 89 -15.88 -3.69 -12.70
N MET A 90 -15.04 -3.40 -11.71
CA MET A 90 -13.98 -4.30 -11.22
C MET A 90 -14.51 -5.40 -10.31
N LYS A 91 -15.73 -5.22 -9.76
CA LYS A 91 -16.32 -6.06 -8.71
C LYS A 91 -15.44 -6.18 -7.47
N PHE A 92 -14.67 -5.14 -7.18
CA PHE A 92 -13.77 -5.07 -6.04
C PHE A 92 -14.25 -4.07 -4.99
N PHE A 93 -14.09 -4.44 -3.72
CA PHE A 93 -14.35 -3.56 -2.59
C PHE A 93 -13.03 -3.10 -1.97
N TYR A 94 -12.78 -1.79 -2.01
CA TYR A 94 -11.58 -1.15 -1.50
C TYR A 94 -11.85 -0.56 -0.12
N LYS A 95 -10.86 -0.64 0.77
CA LYS A 95 -10.97 -0.11 2.13
C LYS A 95 -9.57 0.16 2.68
N LEU A 96 -9.32 1.39 3.13
CA LEU A 96 -8.13 1.72 3.90
C LEU A 96 -8.37 1.38 5.37
N VAL A 97 -7.46 0.60 5.94
CA VAL A 97 -7.57 0.02 7.28
C VAL A 97 -6.44 0.58 8.15
N PRO A 98 -6.75 1.23 9.27
CA PRO A 98 -5.73 1.73 10.18
C PRO A 98 -5.06 0.55 10.88
N THR A 99 -3.76 0.67 11.14
CA THR A 99 -3.00 -0.27 11.98
C THR A 99 -2.26 0.51 13.08
N SER A 100 -1.50 -0.18 13.92
CA SER A 100 -0.59 0.47 14.88
C SER A 100 0.66 1.07 14.21
N ASN A 101 0.89 0.78 12.93
CA ASN A 101 1.97 1.34 12.11
C ASN A 101 1.34 1.96 10.85
N ARG A 102 1.87 1.68 9.65
CA ARG A 102 1.31 2.11 8.38
C ARG A 102 -0.08 1.47 8.14
N PRO A 103 -1.07 2.22 7.64
CA PRO A 103 -2.35 1.63 7.26
C PRO A 103 -2.16 0.62 6.12
N ILE A 104 -3.09 -0.33 6.01
CA ILE A 104 -3.10 -1.30 4.91
C ILE A 104 -4.32 -1.07 4.03
N LEU A 105 -4.19 -1.39 2.75
CA LEU A 105 -5.32 -1.49 1.84
C LEU A 105 -5.88 -2.91 1.90
N THR A 106 -7.19 -3.06 1.86
CA THR A 106 -7.82 -4.35 1.55
C THR A 106 -8.63 -4.22 0.27
N VAL A 107 -8.44 -5.17 -0.64
CA VAL A 107 -9.24 -5.32 -1.87
C VAL A 107 -10.01 -6.63 -1.75
N SER A 108 -11.35 -6.56 -1.66
CA SER A 108 -12.24 -7.71 -1.46
C SER A 108 -11.78 -8.65 -0.34
N ALA A 109 -11.47 -8.06 0.82
CA ALA A 109 -10.94 -8.71 2.03
C ALA A 109 -9.52 -9.31 1.93
N THR A 110 -8.84 -9.17 0.79
CA THR A 110 -7.42 -9.51 0.67
C THR A 110 -6.59 -8.32 1.15
N PRO A 111 -5.82 -8.45 2.25
CA PRO A 111 -4.92 -7.39 2.70
C PRO A 111 -3.71 -7.29 1.77
N PHE A 112 -3.34 -6.07 1.44
CA PHE A 112 -2.10 -5.72 0.75
C PHE A 112 -1.01 -5.36 1.76
N HIS A 113 0.25 -5.33 1.31
CA HIS A 113 1.42 -4.86 2.07
C HIS A 113 1.68 -5.63 3.37
N LYS A 114 2.33 -6.79 3.26
CA LYS A 114 2.73 -7.55 4.45
C LYS A 114 3.98 -6.95 5.10
N LYS A 115 3.82 -6.50 6.35
CA LYS A 115 4.90 -5.88 7.16
C LYS A 115 6.23 -6.65 7.11
N PRO A 116 6.31 -8.00 7.26
CA PRO A 116 7.60 -8.69 7.25
C PRO A 116 8.39 -8.52 5.95
N PHE A 117 7.71 -8.52 4.78
CA PHE A 117 8.39 -8.30 3.51
C PHE A 117 8.90 -6.87 3.39
N LEU A 118 8.10 -5.87 3.79
CA LEU A 118 8.53 -4.48 3.79
C LEU A 118 9.70 -4.23 4.77
N ASP A 119 9.66 -4.83 5.96
CA ASP A 119 10.76 -4.75 6.93
C ASP A 119 12.05 -5.34 6.35
N PHE A 120 11.95 -6.44 5.60
CA PHE A 120 13.09 -7.01 4.89
C PHE A 120 13.64 -6.06 3.82
N ILE A 121 12.77 -5.49 2.98
CA ILE A 121 13.18 -4.50 1.96
C ILE A 121 13.84 -3.27 2.59
N GLU A 122 13.38 -2.82 3.76
CA GLU A 122 14.00 -1.70 4.50
C GLU A 122 15.44 -1.97 4.93
N THR A 123 15.83 -3.24 5.05
CA THR A 123 17.22 -3.62 5.38
C THR A 123 18.14 -3.68 4.18
N MET A 124 17.60 -3.57 2.96
CA MET A 124 18.35 -3.68 1.72
C MET A 124 18.82 -2.31 1.22
N SER A 125 20.03 -2.26 0.65
CA SER A 125 20.54 -1.09 -0.07
C SER A 125 20.39 -1.33 -1.58
N LEU A 126 19.35 -0.76 -2.18
CA LEU A 126 18.94 -1.01 -3.57
C LEU A 126 19.52 0.02 -4.55
N LYS A 127 20.84 0.22 -4.54
CA LYS A 127 21.54 1.22 -5.37
C LYS A 127 21.48 0.87 -6.87
N GLY A 128 20.98 1.79 -7.69
CA GLY A 128 20.75 1.57 -9.12
C GLY A 128 19.29 1.79 -9.52
N LYS A 129 18.90 1.21 -10.66
CA LYS A 129 17.54 1.30 -11.19
C LYS A 129 16.68 0.15 -10.66
N VAL A 130 15.56 0.48 -10.01
CA VAL A 130 14.63 -0.47 -9.41
C VAL A 130 13.32 -0.49 -10.18
N LEU A 131 12.79 -1.68 -10.47
CA LEU A 131 11.41 -1.88 -10.90
C LEU A 131 10.58 -2.41 -9.73
N ASP A 132 9.46 -1.76 -9.42
CA ASP A 132 8.52 -2.16 -8.37
C ASP A 132 7.16 -2.50 -9.01
N GLY A 133 6.79 -3.78 -8.98
CA GLY A 133 5.54 -4.27 -9.56
C GLY A 133 4.49 -4.50 -8.48
N GLY A 134 3.31 -3.89 -8.65
CA GLY A 134 2.18 -4.04 -7.73
C GLY A 134 2.05 -2.94 -6.68
N THR A 135 2.74 -1.80 -6.89
CA THR A 135 2.72 -0.52 -6.15
C THR A 135 1.85 -0.50 -4.90
N GLY A 136 0.52 -0.66 -5.05
CA GLY A 136 -0.38 -0.64 -3.93
C GLY A 136 -0.44 0.76 -3.30
N LEU A 137 -0.07 0.86 -2.03
CA LEU A 137 0.09 2.13 -1.32
C LEU A 137 1.51 2.73 -1.50
N GLY A 138 2.35 2.11 -2.34
CA GLY A 138 3.68 2.60 -2.70
C GLY A 138 4.77 2.34 -1.66
N TYR A 139 4.51 1.55 -0.63
CA TYR A 139 5.45 1.40 0.49
C TYR A 139 6.80 0.82 0.05
N SER A 140 6.81 -0.23 -0.76
CA SER A 140 8.04 -0.82 -1.31
C SER A 140 8.82 0.17 -2.17
N ALA A 141 8.14 0.89 -3.07
CA ALA A 141 8.73 1.93 -3.91
C ALA A 141 9.35 3.08 -3.08
N ILE A 142 8.62 3.57 -2.06
CA ILE A 142 9.10 4.62 -1.15
C ILE A 142 10.33 4.12 -0.38
N ILE A 143 10.31 2.90 0.16
CA ILE A 143 11.46 2.32 0.84
C ILE A 143 12.67 2.23 -0.11
N ALA A 144 12.47 1.70 -1.32
CA ALA A 144 13.54 1.54 -2.30
C ALA A 144 14.16 2.90 -2.69
N SER A 145 13.34 3.93 -2.84
CA SER A 145 13.77 5.28 -3.24
C SER A 145 14.78 5.93 -2.29
N LYS A 146 14.89 5.44 -1.04
CA LYS A 146 15.87 5.93 -0.06
C LYS A 146 17.32 5.66 -0.45
N THR A 147 17.56 4.66 -1.30
CA THR A 147 18.92 4.26 -1.72
C THR A 147 19.07 4.04 -3.22
N ALA A 148 17.97 3.89 -3.95
CA ALA A 148 17.97 3.75 -5.40
C ALA A 148 18.30 5.06 -6.12
N ASP A 149 18.85 4.94 -7.33
CA ASP A 149 19.09 6.09 -8.21
C ASP A 149 17.79 6.47 -8.97
N LYS A 150 16.94 5.46 -9.23
CA LYS A 150 15.61 5.61 -9.82
C LYS A 150 14.74 4.42 -9.44
N VAL A 151 13.48 4.67 -9.11
CA VAL A 151 12.45 3.63 -8.91
C VAL A 151 11.36 3.84 -9.95
N ILE A 152 11.07 2.82 -10.75
CA ILE A 152 9.88 2.76 -11.60
C ILE A 152 8.89 1.84 -10.91
N THR A 153 7.70 2.34 -10.59
CA THR A 153 6.65 1.57 -9.93
C THR A 153 5.41 1.51 -10.82
N VAL A 154 4.81 0.33 -10.95
CA VAL A 154 3.74 0.07 -11.93
C VAL A 154 2.49 -0.44 -11.23
N GLU A 155 1.36 0.23 -11.47
CA GLU A 155 0.04 -0.13 -10.93
C GLU A 155 -1.03 0.03 -12.00
N TRP A 156 -1.79 -1.02 -12.25
CA TRP A 156 -2.84 -1.01 -13.26
C TRP A 156 -4.17 -0.52 -12.67
N ASP A 157 -4.37 -0.66 -11.35
CA ASP A 157 -5.62 -0.32 -10.69
C ASP A 157 -5.62 1.11 -10.16
N SER A 158 -6.17 2.03 -10.94
CA SER A 158 -6.30 3.45 -10.56
C SER A 158 -7.09 3.67 -9.26
N ASN A 159 -7.93 2.72 -8.83
CA ASN A 159 -8.65 2.80 -7.55
C ASN A 159 -7.70 2.63 -6.36
N ILE A 160 -6.67 1.80 -6.51
CA ILE A 160 -5.61 1.62 -5.50
C ILE A 160 -4.80 2.91 -5.37
N LEU A 161 -4.41 3.51 -6.50
CA LEU A 161 -3.69 4.78 -6.51
C LEU A 161 -4.51 5.92 -5.91
N LEU A 162 -5.81 5.99 -6.21
CA LEU A 162 -6.73 6.93 -5.57
C LEU A 162 -6.72 6.77 -4.04
N MET A 163 -6.78 5.54 -3.53
CA MET A 163 -6.68 5.29 -2.08
C MET A 163 -5.33 5.75 -1.52
N GLY A 164 -4.25 5.58 -2.29
CA GLY A 164 -2.92 6.12 -1.98
C GLY A 164 -2.93 7.64 -1.83
N THR A 165 -3.68 8.39 -2.64
CA THR A 165 -3.74 9.86 -2.53
C THR A 165 -4.30 10.36 -1.20
N TYR A 166 -5.14 9.56 -0.53
CA TYR A 166 -5.65 9.86 0.82
C TYR A 166 -4.71 9.39 1.92
N ASN A 167 -3.81 8.46 1.66
CA ASN A 167 -2.95 7.88 2.69
C ASN A 167 -1.72 8.77 2.96
N PRO A 168 -1.55 9.34 4.16
CA PRO A 168 -0.39 10.17 4.48
C PRO A 168 0.95 9.45 4.30
N TYR A 169 0.99 8.14 4.57
CA TYR A 169 2.19 7.30 4.39
C TYR A 169 2.55 7.04 2.93
N SER A 170 1.67 7.39 1.99
CA SER A 170 1.89 7.27 0.54
C SER A 170 2.31 8.59 -0.10
N ALA A 171 2.47 9.68 0.65
CA ALA A 171 2.73 11.01 0.07
C ALA A 171 3.97 11.04 -0.82
N GLU A 172 5.06 10.38 -0.41
CA GLU A 172 6.31 10.30 -1.17
C GLU A 172 6.16 9.57 -2.51
N LEU A 173 5.20 8.64 -2.66
CA LEU A 173 4.94 7.96 -3.95
C LEU A 173 4.65 8.97 -5.07
N PHE A 174 4.02 10.10 -4.73
CA PHE A 174 3.53 11.07 -5.70
C PHE A 174 4.40 12.32 -5.84
N ASN A 175 5.31 12.56 -4.88
CA ASN A 175 6.07 13.80 -4.76
C ASN A 175 7.59 13.59 -4.78
N ASN A 176 8.08 12.35 -4.85
CA ASN A 176 9.51 12.05 -4.87
C ASN A 176 10.00 11.87 -6.32
N ASP A 177 10.93 12.73 -6.77
CA ASP A 177 11.47 12.72 -8.13
C ASP A 177 12.26 11.43 -8.49
N ILE A 178 12.72 10.69 -7.48
CA ILE A 178 13.37 9.38 -7.66
C ILE A 178 12.34 8.34 -8.13
N ILE A 179 11.06 8.51 -7.77
CA ILE A 179 9.98 7.58 -8.08
C ILE A 179 9.24 8.03 -9.35
N GLU A 180 9.08 7.11 -10.28
CA GLU A 180 8.24 7.26 -11.46
C GLU A 180 7.11 6.24 -11.39
N LEU A 181 5.89 6.75 -11.23
CA LEU A 181 4.67 5.96 -11.20
C LEU A 181 4.10 5.81 -12.61
N ILE A 182 3.92 4.57 -13.05
CA ILE A 182 3.33 4.20 -14.33
C ILE A 182 1.99 3.51 -14.10
N GLU A 183 0.94 4.05 -14.71
CA GLU A 183 -0.41 3.46 -14.69
C GLU A 183 -0.57 2.46 -15.84
N ASP A 184 -0.11 1.22 -15.64
CA ASP A 184 -0.11 0.16 -16.65
C ASP A 184 -0.14 -1.24 -16.01
N ASP A 185 -0.36 -2.29 -16.82
CA ASP A 185 -0.13 -3.67 -16.40
C ASP A 185 1.38 -3.95 -16.41
N ILE A 186 1.93 -4.39 -15.27
CA ILE A 186 3.35 -4.71 -15.14
C ILE A 186 3.82 -5.76 -16.16
N THR A 187 2.94 -6.68 -16.57
CA THR A 187 3.26 -7.72 -17.56
C THR A 187 3.34 -7.18 -18.98
N GLU A 188 2.60 -6.11 -19.29
CA GLU A 188 2.69 -5.38 -20.55
C GLU A 188 3.87 -4.41 -20.54
N TYR A 189 3.98 -3.59 -19.49
CA TYR A 189 5.07 -2.63 -19.31
C TYR A 189 6.44 -3.30 -19.42
N ILE A 190 6.64 -4.43 -18.73
CA ILE A 190 7.92 -5.12 -18.72
C ILE A 190 8.30 -5.65 -20.11
N SER A 191 7.32 -6.03 -20.93
CA SER A 191 7.55 -6.53 -22.30
C SER A 191 8.13 -5.47 -23.22
N SER A 192 7.80 -4.20 -22.98
CA SER A 192 8.32 -3.05 -23.72
C SER A 192 9.70 -2.58 -23.26
N CYS A 193 10.14 -2.99 -22.08
CA CYS A 193 11.42 -2.58 -21.51
C CYS A 193 12.60 -3.23 -22.27
N GLU A 194 13.73 -2.53 -22.35
CA GLU A 194 14.97 -3.09 -22.91
C GLU A 194 15.51 -4.24 -22.04
N ASN A 195 16.49 -4.97 -22.56
CA ASN A 195 17.16 -6.03 -21.82
C ASN A 195 18.12 -5.45 -20.77
N LYS A 196 18.23 -6.10 -19.60
CA LYS A 196 19.26 -5.80 -18.58
C LYS A 196 19.32 -4.32 -18.15
N ILE A 197 18.17 -3.71 -17.86
CA ILE A 197 18.09 -2.28 -17.46
C ILE A 197 17.99 -2.11 -15.95
N PHE A 198 17.42 -3.09 -15.25
CA PHE A 198 17.15 -2.99 -13.81
C PHE A 198 18.22 -3.71 -13.00
N ASP A 199 18.70 -3.06 -11.94
CA ASP A 199 19.61 -3.65 -10.95
C ASP A 199 18.82 -4.51 -9.95
N PHE A 200 17.61 -4.08 -9.61
CA PHE A 200 16.69 -4.77 -8.72
C PHE A 200 15.27 -4.76 -9.24
N ILE A 201 14.52 -5.82 -8.92
CA ILE A 201 13.08 -5.88 -9.11
C ILE A 201 12.44 -6.22 -7.76
N ILE A 202 11.43 -5.46 -7.36
CA ILE A 202 10.52 -5.79 -6.26
C ILE A 202 9.18 -6.18 -6.88
N GLN A 203 8.66 -7.33 -6.48
CA GLN A 203 7.34 -7.79 -6.89
C GLN A 203 6.48 -7.92 -5.63
N ASP A 204 5.76 -6.85 -5.30
CA ASP A 204 4.91 -6.69 -4.11
C ASP A 204 3.42 -6.62 -4.50
N GLY A 205 2.97 -7.60 -5.26
CA GLY A 205 1.61 -7.61 -5.77
C GLY A 205 1.14 -8.98 -6.21
N GLY A 206 0.04 -8.97 -6.95
CA GLY A 206 -0.54 -10.18 -7.49
C GLY A 206 -1.48 -10.90 -6.52
N MET A 207 -2.72 -11.07 -6.95
CA MET A 207 -3.69 -11.96 -6.34
C MET A 207 -3.74 -13.26 -7.16
N PRO A 208 -3.43 -14.43 -6.58
CA PRO A 208 -3.31 -15.70 -7.33
C PRO A 208 -4.51 -16.06 -8.22
N LYS A 209 -5.70 -15.54 -7.93
CA LYS A 209 -6.93 -15.82 -8.68
C LYS A 209 -7.31 -14.77 -9.72
N SER A 210 -6.71 -13.59 -9.70
CA SER A 210 -7.18 -12.43 -10.46
C SER A 210 -6.08 -11.62 -11.13
N SER A 211 -4.81 -12.06 -11.06
CA SER A 211 -3.68 -11.36 -11.67
C SER A 211 -3.20 -11.95 -12.99
N GLY A 212 -4.07 -12.68 -13.71
CA GLY A 212 -3.81 -13.13 -15.08
C GLY A 212 -2.41 -13.73 -15.30
N THR A 213 -1.61 -13.07 -16.13
CA THR A 213 -0.25 -13.45 -16.55
C THR A 213 0.83 -13.15 -15.51
N PHE A 214 0.54 -12.42 -14.43
CA PHE A 214 1.53 -12.00 -13.43
C PHE A 214 2.32 -13.17 -12.81
N PHE A 215 1.67 -14.32 -12.60
CA PHE A 215 2.32 -15.50 -12.04
C PHE A 215 2.81 -16.49 -13.11
N SER A 216 2.71 -16.16 -14.40
CA SER A 216 3.01 -17.04 -15.53
C SER A 216 4.50 -17.23 -15.80
N TYR A 217 4.83 -18.19 -16.66
CA TYR A 217 6.22 -18.46 -17.04
C TYR A 217 6.77 -17.39 -17.96
N SER A 218 5.95 -16.88 -18.89
CA SER A 218 6.33 -15.77 -19.76
C SER A 218 6.71 -14.54 -18.94
N HIS A 219 5.94 -14.20 -17.90
CA HIS A 219 6.31 -13.10 -17.02
C HIS A 219 7.61 -13.35 -16.25
N ALA A 220 7.85 -14.58 -15.77
CA ALA A 220 9.13 -14.95 -15.15
C ALA A 220 10.32 -14.77 -16.12
N THR A 221 10.16 -15.16 -17.38
CA THR A 221 11.17 -14.95 -18.44
C THR A 221 11.43 -13.47 -18.70
N GLU A 222 10.39 -12.64 -18.72
CA GLU A 222 10.54 -11.19 -18.90
C GLU A 222 11.25 -10.53 -17.71
N LEU A 223 10.90 -10.90 -16.48
CA LEU A 223 11.61 -10.48 -15.26
C LEU A 223 13.10 -10.83 -15.36
N PHE A 224 13.42 -12.06 -15.79
CA PHE A 224 14.80 -12.46 -16.00
C PHE A 224 15.45 -11.61 -17.08
N ARG A 225 14.80 -11.39 -18.23
CA ARG A 225 15.32 -10.64 -19.38
C ARG A 225 15.74 -9.21 -19.01
N VAL A 226 14.88 -8.47 -18.32
CA VAL A 226 15.10 -7.04 -18.00
C VAL A 226 16.08 -6.82 -16.84
N LEU A 227 16.34 -7.83 -16.02
CA LEU A 227 17.28 -7.73 -14.92
C LEU A 227 18.74 -7.77 -15.41
N LYS A 228 19.62 -6.98 -14.82
CA LYS A 228 21.07 -7.00 -15.09
C LYS A 228 21.72 -8.28 -14.56
N PRO A 229 22.89 -8.69 -15.09
CA PRO A 229 23.68 -9.77 -14.48
C PRO A 229 23.94 -9.49 -13.00
N LYS A 230 23.76 -10.49 -12.12
CA LYS A 230 23.85 -10.36 -10.65
C LYS A 230 22.77 -9.49 -10.01
N GLY A 231 21.82 -8.96 -10.79
CA GLY A 231 20.66 -8.26 -10.26
C GLY A 231 19.77 -9.20 -9.45
N ARG A 232 18.96 -8.64 -8.56
CA ARG A 232 18.10 -9.43 -7.65
C ARG A 232 16.62 -9.13 -7.82
N LEU A 233 15.81 -10.18 -7.74
CA LEU A 233 14.36 -10.14 -7.65
C LEU A 233 13.97 -10.41 -6.20
N PHE A 234 13.20 -9.51 -5.61
CA PHE A 234 12.55 -9.64 -4.32
C PHE A 234 11.06 -9.89 -4.56
N PHE A 235 10.56 -11.06 -4.18
CA PHE A 235 9.19 -11.45 -4.51
C PHE A 235 8.39 -11.74 -3.25
N TYR A 236 7.34 -10.96 -3.02
CA TYR A 236 6.27 -11.33 -2.12
C TYR A 236 5.52 -12.57 -2.64
N LEU A 237 5.46 -13.62 -1.84
CA LEU A 237 4.85 -14.90 -2.19
C LEU A 237 3.57 -15.12 -1.36
N PRO A 238 2.37 -15.05 -1.96
CA PRO A 238 1.14 -15.34 -1.27
C PRO A 238 1.12 -16.76 -0.69
N GLN A 239 0.73 -16.93 0.57
CA GLN A 239 0.56 -18.25 1.21
C GLN A 239 -0.75 -18.96 0.75
N HIS A 240 -1.12 -18.81 -0.52
CA HIS A 240 -2.33 -19.39 -1.07
C HIS A 240 -2.24 -20.91 -1.15
N GLY A 241 -3.30 -21.62 -0.78
CA GLY A 241 -3.37 -23.08 -0.88
C GLY A 241 -2.64 -23.86 0.22
N LYS A 242 -1.86 -23.20 1.10
CA LYS A 242 -1.04 -23.87 2.13
C LYS A 242 -1.89 -24.72 3.07
N THR A 243 -3.05 -24.22 3.49
CA THR A 243 -4.02 -24.96 4.32
C THR A 243 -4.69 -26.13 3.60
N LYS A 244 -4.48 -26.26 2.29
CA LYS A 244 -4.98 -27.34 1.43
C LYS A 244 -3.83 -28.21 0.89
N GLY A 245 -2.64 -28.14 1.49
CA GLY A 245 -1.47 -28.92 1.09
C GLY A 245 -0.77 -28.44 -0.19
N ARG A 246 -1.16 -27.30 -0.76
CA ARG A 246 -0.53 -26.71 -1.95
C ARG A 246 0.32 -25.51 -1.56
N ASP A 247 1.61 -25.55 -1.89
CA ASP A 247 2.52 -24.43 -1.66
C ASP A 247 2.65 -23.58 -2.93
N PHE A 248 1.74 -22.63 -3.11
CA PHE A 248 1.76 -21.73 -4.28
C PHE A 248 3.09 -20.95 -4.38
N GLY A 249 3.69 -20.55 -3.25
CA GLY A 249 4.97 -19.88 -3.25
C GLY A 249 6.10 -20.75 -3.80
N ALA A 250 6.11 -22.04 -3.46
CA ALA A 250 7.08 -22.99 -4.02
C ALA A 250 6.94 -23.14 -5.53
N GLU A 251 5.71 -23.19 -6.05
CA GLU A 251 5.44 -23.25 -7.49
C GLU A 251 5.96 -22.01 -8.22
N GLN A 252 5.80 -20.82 -7.63
CA GLN A 252 6.35 -19.58 -8.19
C GLN A 252 7.87 -19.60 -8.23
N ILE A 253 8.52 -20.05 -7.17
CA ILE A 253 9.98 -20.16 -7.11
C ILE A 253 10.49 -21.13 -8.17
N GLU A 254 9.84 -22.29 -8.33
CA GLU A 254 10.25 -23.28 -9.34
C GLU A 254 10.10 -22.72 -10.76
N ARG A 255 9.02 -21.97 -11.00
CA ARG A 255 8.81 -21.27 -12.27
C ARG A 255 9.91 -20.26 -12.57
N LEU A 256 10.33 -19.49 -11.57
CA LEU A 256 11.44 -18.53 -11.71
C LEU A 256 12.77 -19.25 -11.96
N LYS A 257 13.05 -20.37 -11.27
CA LYS A 257 14.25 -21.18 -11.55
C LYS A 257 14.28 -21.68 -12.99
N ASN A 258 13.16 -22.15 -13.50
CA ASN A 258 13.02 -22.59 -14.90
C ASN A 258 13.21 -21.46 -15.92
N SER A 259 13.11 -20.19 -15.50
CA SER A 259 13.41 -19.03 -16.35
C SER A 259 14.88 -18.56 -16.26
N GLY A 260 15.68 -19.18 -15.38
CA GLY A 260 17.11 -18.93 -15.23
C GLY A 260 17.52 -18.34 -13.88
N PHE A 261 16.58 -18.00 -12.99
CA PHE A 261 16.91 -17.44 -11.68
C PHE A 261 17.54 -18.47 -10.74
N ARG A 262 18.48 -18.01 -9.91
CA ARG A 262 19.00 -18.76 -8.75
C ARG A 262 18.34 -18.28 -7.47
N LEU A 263 17.74 -19.19 -6.71
CA LEU A 263 17.21 -18.89 -5.38
C LEU A 263 18.36 -18.55 -4.43
N LEU A 264 18.27 -17.42 -3.74
CA LEU A 264 19.18 -17.03 -2.66
C LEU A 264 18.57 -17.31 -1.30
N GLU A 265 17.30 -16.93 -1.13
CA GLU A 265 16.62 -16.97 0.16
C GLU A 265 15.12 -17.23 -0.03
N ARG A 266 14.53 -17.94 0.92
CA ARG A 266 13.09 -18.13 1.02
C ARG A 266 12.68 -18.05 2.49
N ASP A 267 11.86 -17.06 2.82
CA ASP A 267 11.22 -16.96 4.12
C ASP A 267 9.73 -17.31 3.97
N ILE A 268 9.35 -18.45 4.57
CA ILE A 268 7.98 -18.96 4.52
C ILE A 268 7.05 -18.10 5.39
N ASP A 269 7.51 -17.65 6.55
CA ASP A 269 6.71 -16.91 7.51
C ASP A 269 6.59 -15.45 7.08
N GLY A 270 7.72 -14.86 6.67
CA GLY A 270 7.80 -13.55 6.01
C GLY A 270 7.06 -13.49 4.67
N SER A 271 6.75 -14.66 4.07
CA SER A 271 6.03 -14.80 2.80
C SER A 271 6.80 -14.16 1.63
N PHE A 272 8.11 -14.38 1.51
CA PHE A 272 8.90 -13.84 0.42
C PHE A 272 10.04 -14.75 -0.03
N ALA A 273 10.61 -14.45 -1.19
CA ALA A 273 11.86 -15.04 -1.67
C ALA A 273 12.75 -14.00 -2.33
N VAL A 274 14.06 -14.24 -2.29
CA VAL A 274 15.06 -13.47 -3.01
C VAL A 274 15.73 -14.37 -4.03
N LEU A 275 15.76 -13.91 -5.28
CA LEU A 275 16.36 -14.62 -6.39
C LEU A 275 17.37 -13.72 -7.11
N MET A 276 18.35 -14.33 -7.76
CA MET A 276 19.41 -13.64 -8.49
C MET A 276 19.44 -14.12 -9.93
N LYS A 277 19.74 -13.21 -10.85
CA LYS A 277 20.10 -13.54 -12.23
C LYS A 277 21.56 -13.94 -12.37
#